data_AF-A0A1A6BIA2-F1
#
_entry.id   AF-A0A1A6BIA2-F1
#
_cell.length_a   1.000
_cell.length_b   1.000
_cell.length_c   1.000
_cell.angle_alpha   90.00
_cell.angle_beta   90.00
_cell.angle_gamma   90.00
#
_symmetry.space_group_name_H-M   'P 1'
#
loop_
_entity.id
_entity.type
_entity.pdbx_description
1 polymer ?
#
loop_
_entity_poly.entity_id
_entity_poly.type
_entity_poly.pdbx_seq_one_letter_code
_entity_poly.pdbx_strand_id
1 'polypeptide(L)'
;MLTEPRPRPRPPKQFRNWGGSQVGQALMTFDLAVEFILIAEHAAAVAAWKHRQQRLAGWQETLSAEQAPMTLEELAAAIHAAGDVDRKQLDTVMFGTRHGEALLDDLTDLCAAATRQYEEGERKDRVLTGCRERVAMILRRCEQRRAEINTATAARFEPFPASDDADRDAVLADAHNDLMVVFSTTSEHLNAQTRRVLNLNPLTATTPLADFWAQSKALIPGLSEA
;
A
#
# COMPACT_ATOMS: atom_id res chain seq x y z
N MET A 1 -18.47 2.09 25.33
CA MET A 1 -18.33 2.59 23.95
C MET A 1 -17.44 1.63 23.18
N LEU A 2 -17.96 0.98 22.15
CA LEU A 2 -17.19 0.15 21.21
C LEU A 2 -16.47 1.10 20.24
N THR A 3 -15.38 1.71 20.68
CA THR A 3 -14.55 2.55 19.80
C THR A 3 -13.51 1.67 19.13
N GLU A 4 -13.73 1.35 17.86
CA GLU A 4 -12.71 0.76 16.99
C GLU A 4 -11.45 1.64 17.05
N PRO A 5 -10.26 1.08 17.31
CA PRO A 5 -9.04 1.88 17.41
C PRO A 5 -8.71 2.55 16.08
N ARG A 6 -8.36 3.84 16.13
CA ARG A 6 -7.94 4.57 14.94
C ARG A 6 -6.70 3.90 14.31
N PRO A 7 -6.62 3.80 12.96
CA PRO A 7 -5.42 3.34 12.28
C PRO A 7 -4.19 4.11 12.74
N ARG A 8 -3.13 3.38 13.13
CA ARG A 8 -1.91 4.00 13.67
C ARG A 8 -1.21 4.82 12.59
N PRO A 9 -0.74 6.05 12.90
CA PRO A 9 0.03 6.84 11.96
C PRO A 9 1.35 6.13 11.64
N ARG A 10 1.78 6.21 10.38
CA ARG A 10 3.10 5.73 9.96
C ARG A 10 4.13 6.85 10.06
N PRO A 11 5.34 6.58 10.57
CA PRO A 11 6.42 7.55 10.51
C PRO A 11 6.80 7.82 9.05
N PRO A 12 7.18 9.06 8.70
CA PRO A 12 7.65 9.38 7.36
C PRO A 12 8.93 8.59 7.06
N LYS A 13 8.99 7.96 5.88
CA LYS A 13 10.23 7.34 5.40
C LYS A 13 11.20 8.42 4.95
N GLN A 14 12.43 8.32 5.42
CA GLN A 14 13.54 9.12 4.90
C GLN A 14 14.11 8.45 3.67
N PHE A 15 14.19 9.18 2.57
CA PHE A 15 14.81 8.70 1.34
C PHE A 15 16.30 9.08 1.34
N ARG A 16 17.17 8.10 1.08
CA ARG A 16 18.60 8.36 0.89
C ARG A 16 18.85 8.69 -0.57
N ASN A 17 19.59 9.75 -0.87
CA ASN A 17 20.01 10.02 -2.24
C ASN A 17 21.01 8.93 -2.68
N TRP A 18 20.62 8.11 -3.65
CA TRP A 18 21.42 6.98 -4.15
C TRP A 18 22.43 7.38 -5.24
N GLY A 19 22.66 8.69 -5.44
CA GLY A 19 23.51 9.22 -6.49
C GLY A 19 22.86 9.13 -7.88
N GLY A 20 23.31 9.95 -8.82
CA GLY A 20 22.73 10.11 -10.17
C GLY A 20 22.89 8.90 -11.11
N SER A 21 23.17 7.70 -10.60
CA SER A 21 23.24 6.49 -11.42
C SER A 21 21.85 6.02 -11.85
N GLN A 22 21.74 5.43 -13.04
CA GLN A 22 20.47 4.92 -13.57
C GLN A 22 19.82 3.87 -12.65
N VAL A 23 20.64 2.97 -12.06
CA VAL A 23 20.16 1.97 -11.10
C VAL A 23 19.70 2.62 -9.80
N GLY A 24 20.45 3.62 -9.30
CA GLY A 24 20.07 4.37 -8.10
C GLY A 24 18.75 5.14 -8.28
N GLN A 25 18.56 5.77 -9.45
CA GLN A 25 17.30 6.41 -9.81
C GLN A 25 16.14 5.42 -9.89
N ALA A 26 16.33 4.27 -10.55
CA ALA A 26 15.30 3.25 -10.66
C ALA A 26 14.91 2.67 -9.28
N LEU A 27 15.89 2.44 -8.41
CA LEU A 27 15.67 1.98 -7.03
C LEU A 27 14.93 3.04 -6.20
N MET A 28 15.31 4.31 -6.31
CA MET A 28 14.61 5.40 -5.65
C MET A 28 13.15 5.47 -6.12
N THR A 29 12.93 5.38 -7.44
CA THR A 29 11.58 5.40 -8.02
C THR A 29 10.72 4.26 -7.47
N PHE A 30 11.31 3.06 -7.32
CA PHE A 30 10.66 1.92 -6.68
C PHE A 30 10.28 2.22 -5.22
N ASP A 31 11.22 2.73 -4.43
CA ASP A 31 10.98 3.07 -3.02
C ASP A 31 9.88 4.11 -2.85
N LEU A 32 9.83 5.10 -3.75
CA LEU A 32 8.80 6.14 -3.78
C LEU A 32 7.43 5.58 -4.12
N ALA A 33 7.35 4.70 -5.12
CA ALA A 33 6.11 4.02 -5.47
C ALA A 33 5.58 3.22 -4.28
N VAL A 34 6.44 2.48 -3.58
CA VAL A 34 6.04 1.71 -2.38
C VAL A 34 5.49 2.63 -1.31
N GLU A 35 6.17 3.74 -0.99
CA GLU A 35 5.67 4.68 0.02
C GLU A 35 4.36 5.34 -0.39
N PHE A 36 4.22 5.72 -1.66
CA PHE A 36 2.97 6.28 -2.16
C PHE A 36 1.81 5.31 -1.93
N ILE A 37 1.96 4.03 -2.29
CA ILE A 37 0.92 3.02 -2.07
C ILE A 37 0.60 2.91 -0.59
N LEU A 38 1.60 2.80 0.28
CA LEU A 38 1.36 2.69 1.72
C LEU A 38 0.68 3.96 2.29
N ILE A 39 0.96 5.15 1.75
CA ILE A 39 0.32 6.41 2.20
C ILE A 39 -1.15 6.40 1.78
N ALA A 40 -1.42 6.02 0.53
CA ALA A 40 -2.77 5.90 0.01
C ALA A 40 -3.60 4.87 0.81
N GLU A 41 -3.01 3.70 1.14
CA GLU A 41 -3.68 2.69 1.97
C GLU A 41 -4.00 3.22 3.37
N HIS A 42 -3.06 3.93 4.00
CA HIS A 42 -3.31 4.52 5.31
C HIS A 42 -4.42 5.58 5.26
N ALA A 43 -4.41 6.45 4.24
CA ALA A 43 -5.44 7.46 4.05
C ALA A 43 -6.83 6.83 3.83
N ALA A 44 -6.90 5.79 2.99
CA ALA A 44 -8.14 5.01 2.79
C ALA A 44 -8.61 4.36 4.09
N ALA A 45 -7.69 3.81 4.89
CA ALA A 45 -8.06 3.19 6.16
C ALA A 45 -8.60 4.19 7.19
N VAL A 46 -8.01 5.38 7.27
CA VAL A 46 -8.50 6.45 8.13
C VAL A 46 -9.87 6.94 7.66
N ALA A 47 -10.08 7.10 6.36
CA ALA A 47 -11.38 7.51 5.80
C ALA A 47 -12.48 6.48 6.11
N ALA A 48 -12.21 5.20 5.88
CA ALA A 48 -13.14 4.13 6.19
C ALA A 48 -13.46 4.05 7.69
N TRP A 49 -12.44 4.14 8.56
CA TRP A 49 -12.64 4.21 10.00
C TRP A 49 -13.53 5.40 10.40
N LYS A 50 -13.27 6.60 9.87
CA LYS A 50 -14.12 7.78 10.14
C LYS A 50 -15.57 7.55 9.73
N HIS A 51 -15.79 6.96 8.55
CA HIS A 51 -17.13 6.65 8.07
C HIS A 51 -17.87 5.68 8.99
N ARG A 52 -17.21 4.61 9.46
CA ARG A 52 -17.79 3.67 10.43
C ARG A 52 -18.13 4.34 11.75
N GLN A 53 -17.21 5.16 12.29
CA GLN A 53 -17.45 5.91 13.53
C GLN A 53 -18.64 6.87 13.41
N GLN A 54 -18.78 7.55 12.25
CA GLN A 54 -19.92 8.43 11.99
C GLN A 54 -21.24 7.67 11.94
N ARG A 55 -21.30 6.51 11.27
CA ARG A 55 -22.51 5.67 11.23
C ARG A 55 -22.90 5.17 12.62
N LEU A 56 -21.93 4.67 13.39
CA LEU A 56 -22.18 4.21 14.76
C LEU A 56 -22.64 5.35 15.69
N ALA A 57 -22.08 6.55 15.55
CA ALA A 57 -22.51 7.72 16.31
C ALA A 57 -23.96 8.12 15.95
N GLY A 58 -24.33 8.07 14.66
CA GLY A 58 -25.70 8.31 14.22
C GLY A 58 -26.71 7.31 14.78
N TRP A 59 -26.34 6.03 14.86
CA TRP A 59 -27.14 5.02 15.55
C TRP A 59 -27.26 5.30 17.04
N GLN A 60 -26.16 5.67 17.70
CA GLN A 60 -26.19 6.01 19.11
C GLN A 60 -27.15 7.18 19.38
N GLU A 61 -27.13 8.23 18.56
CA GLU A 61 -28.06 9.36 18.66
C GLU A 61 -29.52 8.91 18.45
N THR A 62 -29.77 8.13 17.40
CA THR A 62 -31.10 7.60 17.06
C THR A 62 -31.68 6.77 18.20
N LEU A 63 -30.89 5.85 18.76
CA LEU A 63 -31.30 4.98 19.86
C LEU A 63 -31.44 5.73 21.19
N SER A 64 -30.61 6.76 21.41
CA SER A 64 -30.69 7.58 22.65
C SER A 64 -31.89 8.52 22.66
N ALA A 65 -32.38 8.93 21.48
CA ALA A 65 -33.57 9.76 21.34
C ALA A 65 -34.87 8.92 21.32
N GLU A 66 -34.77 7.59 21.21
CA GLU A 66 -35.92 6.71 21.19
C GLU A 66 -36.57 6.61 22.58
N GLN A 67 -37.90 6.61 22.63
CA GLN A 67 -38.60 6.26 23.85
C GLN A 67 -38.36 4.79 24.18
N ALA A 68 -38.20 4.49 25.47
CA ALA A 68 -38.07 3.12 25.93
C ALA A 68 -39.26 2.29 25.42
N PRO A 69 -39.01 1.10 24.83
CA PRO A 69 -40.09 0.23 24.41
C PRO A 69 -40.93 -0.18 25.62
N MET A 70 -42.19 -0.53 25.37
CA MET A 70 -43.03 -1.13 26.40
C MET A 70 -42.36 -2.38 27.00
N THR A 71 -42.65 -2.67 28.26
CA THR A 71 -42.17 -3.87 28.91
C THR A 71 -42.83 -5.13 28.33
N LEU A 72 -42.23 -6.29 28.56
CA LEU A 72 -42.81 -7.57 28.14
C LEU A 72 -44.19 -7.81 28.77
N GLU A 73 -44.40 -7.32 30.00
CA GLU A 73 -45.67 -7.41 30.72
C GLU A 73 -46.76 -6.53 30.09
N GLU A 74 -46.40 -5.30 29.70
CA GLU A 74 -47.29 -4.38 28.98
C GLU A 74 -47.66 -4.94 27.59
N LEU A 75 -46.69 -5.54 26.89
CA LEU A 75 -46.94 -6.22 25.62
C LEU A 75 -47.89 -7.41 25.78
N ALA A 76 -47.69 -8.25 26.80
CA ALA A 76 -48.55 -9.39 27.08
C ALA A 76 -50.00 -8.97 27.37
N ALA A 77 -50.19 -7.87 28.11
CA ALA A 77 -51.50 -7.29 28.36
C ALA A 77 -52.15 -6.76 27.06
N ALA A 78 -51.37 -6.09 26.20
CA ALA A 78 -51.86 -5.59 24.90
C ALA A 78 -52.30 -6.73 23.97
N ILE A 79 -51.52 -7.81 23.88
CA ILE A 79 -51.86 -9.01 23.10
C ILE A 79 -53.16 -9.64 23.62
N HIS A 80 -53.30 -9.77 24.94
CA HIS A 80 -54.51 -10.35 25.54
C HIS A 80 -55.76 -9.50 25.27
N ALA A 81 -55.63 -8.18 25.29
CA ALA A 81 -56.74 -7.25 25.02
C ALA A 81 -57.12 -7.20 23.53
N ALA A 82 -56.15 -7.25 22.63
CA ALA A 82 -56.39 -7.18 21.18
C ALA A 82 -56.76 -8.54 20.55
N GLY A 83 -56.35 -9.65 21.18
CA GLY A 83 -56.53 -11.00 20.65
C GLY A 83 -55.60 -11.37 19.49
N ASP A 84 -54.60 -10.53 19.19
CA ASP A 84 -53.61 -10.73 18.13
C ASP A 84 -52.24 -10.18 18.54
N VAL A 85 -51.17 -10.62 17.86
CA VAL A 85 -49.79 -10.20 18.12
C VAL A 85 -49.35 -9.19 17.07
N ASP A 86 -49.16 -7.94 17.48
CA ASP A 86 -48.44 -6.96 16.65
C ASP A 86 -46.95 -7.33 16.62
N ARG A 87 -46.53 -7.89 15.49
CA ARG A 87 -45.15 -8.35 15.28
C ARG A 87 -44.13 -7.22 15.41
N LYS A 88 -44.46 -5.98 15.01
CA LYS A 88 -43.56 -4.84 15.16
C LYS A 88 -43.34 -4.47 16.62
N GLN A 89 -44.40 -4.54 17.43
CA GLN A 89 -44.27 -4.32 18.87
C GLN A 89 -43.48 -5.45 19.53
N LEU A 90 -43.74 -6.70 19.17
CA LEU A 90 -42.96 -7.84 19.64
C LEU A 90 -41.47 -7.68 19.32
N ASP A 91 -41.11 -7.37 18.08
CA ASP A 91 -39.72 -7.17 17.68
C ASP A 91 -39.10 -5.98 18.45
N THR A 92 -39.84 -4.89 18.61
CA THR A 92 -39.37 -3.72 19.36
C THR A 92 -39.06 -4.04 20.82
N VAL A 93 -39.88 -4.84 21.49
CA VAL A 93 -39.65 -5.30 22.87
C VAL A 93 -38.47 -6.27 22.94
N MET A 94 -38.35 -7.19 21.98
CA MET A 94 -37.30 -8.21 21.96
C MET A 94 -35.91 -7.62 21.69
N PHE A 95 -35.81 -6.66 20.76
CA PHE A 95 -34.55 -6.00 20.40
C PHE A 95 -34.27 -4.73 21.20
N GLY A 96 -35.24 -4.27 22.00
CA GLY A 96 -35.13 -3.05 22.78
C GLY A 96 -35.23 -1.75 21.96
N THR A 97 -35.52 -1.85 20.66
CA THR A 97 -35.64 -0.74 19.72
C THR A 97 -36.51 -1.13 18.54
N ARG A 98 -37.28 -0.18 18.00
CA ARG A 98 -38.05 -0.36 16.75
C ARG A 98 -37.17 -0.42 15.50
N HIS A 99 -35.88 -0.10 15.65
CA HIS A 99 -34.91 -0.05 14.56
C HIS A 99 -34.04 -1.31 14.46
N GLY A 100 -34.39 -2.40 15.14
CA GLY A 100 -33.56 -3.61 15.24
C GLY A 100 -33.09 -4.16 13.88
N GLU A 101 -34.01 -4.34 12.93
CA GLU A 101 -33.68 -4.82 11.58
C GLU A 101 -32.72 -3.88 10.85
N ALA A 102 -33.03 -2.58 10.81
CA ALA A 102 -32.19 -1.58 10.16
C ALA A 102 -30.80 -1.46 10.79
N LEU A 103 -30.70 -1.58 12.12
CA LEU A 103 -29.42 -1.58 12.83
C LEU A 103 -28.58 -2.82 12.48
N LEU A 104 -29.21 -4.01 12.42
CA LEU A 104 -28.52 -5.25 12.08
C LEU A 104 -28.02 -5.25 10.64
N ASP A 105 -28.82 -4.75 9.70
CA ASP A 105 -28.42 -4.58 8.29
C ASP A 105 -27.22 -3.62 8.18
N ASP A 106 -27.29 -2.47 8.86
CA ASP A 106 -26.24 -1.46 8.84
C ASP A 106 -24.92 -1.99 9.45
N LEU A 107 -25.00 -2.71 10.57
CA LEU A 107 -23.86 -3.38 11.19
C LEU A 107 -23.27 -4.47 10.29
N THR A 108 -24.11 -5.23 9.60
CA THR A 108 -23.67 -6.27 8.65
C THR A 108 -22.91 -5.63 7.49
N ASP A 109 -23.42 -4.53 6.94
CA ASP A 109 -22.75 -3.76 5.89
C ASP A 109 -21.41 -3.19 6.35
N LEU A 110 -21.35 -2.64 7.57
CA LEU A 110 -20.13 -2.11 8.17
C LEU A 110 -19.07 -3.21 8.33
N CYS A 111 -19.47 -4.39 8.82
CA CYS A 111 -18.61 -5.56 8.93
C CYS A 111 -18.12 -6.04 7.57
N ALA A 112 -19.02 -6.18 6.59
CA ALA A 112 -18.66 -6.61 5.23
C ALA A 112 -17.72 -5.63 4.52
N ALA A 113 -17.91 -4.32 4.73
CA ALA A 113 -17.00 -3.30 4.22
C ALA A 113 -15.61 -3.38 4.89
N ALA A 114 -15.56 -3.59 6.21
CA ALA A 114 -14.31 -3.76 6.95
C ALA A 114 -13.54 -5.01 6.49
N THR A 115 -14.22 -6.14 6.30
CA THR A 115 -13.61 -7.38 5.80
C THR A 115 -13.00 -7.19 4.41
N ARG A 116 -13.76 -6.64 3.45
CA ARG A 116 -13.25 -6.36 2.10
C ARG A 116 -12.02 -5.47 2.11
N GLN A 117 -12.00 -4.47 2.98
CA GLN A 117 -10.86 -3.58 3.13
C GLN A 117 -9.62 -4.30 3.69
N TYR A 118 -9.82 -5.18 4.67
CA TYR A 118 -8.73 -6.00 5.23
C TYR A 118 -8.15 -6.94 4.16
N GLU A 119 -9.00 -7.65 3.43
CA GLU A 119 -8.59 -8.56 2.35
C GLU A 119 -7.80 -7.82 1.25
N GLU A 120 -8.26 -6.64 0.86
CA GLU A 120 -7.58 -5.81 -0.13
C GLU A 120 -6.22 -5.30 0.40
N GLY A 121 -6.15 -4.95 1.68
CA GLY A 121 -4.92 -4.60 2.36
C GLY A 121 -3.90 -5.75 2.37
N GLU A 122 -4.34 -6.96 2.75
CA GLU A 122 -3.49 -8.15 2.70
C GLU A 122 -3.01 -8.47 1.28
N ARG A 123 -3.90 -8.36 0.29
CA ARG A 123 -3.54 -8.59 -1.12
C ARG A 123 -2.42 -7.65 -1.54
N LYS A 124 -2.54 -6.35 -1.22
CA LYS A 124 -1.50 -5.35 -1.53
C LYS A 124 -0.21 -5.63 -0.78
N ASP A 125 -0.28 -5.95 0.52
CA ASP A 125 0.91 -6.23 1.33
C ASP A 125 1.71 -7.42 0.81
N ARG A 126 1.03 -8.51 0.40
CA ARG A 126 1.67 -9.66 -0.27
C ARG A 126 2.40 -9.25 -1.55
N VAL A 127 1.79 -8.40 -2.38
CA VAL A 127 2.42 -7.92 -3.61
C VAL A 127 3.63 -7.03 -3.31
N LEU A 128 3.50 -6.11 -2.36
CA LEU A 128 4.59 -5.22 -1.94
C LEU A 128 5.79 -6.02 -1.40
N THR A 129 5.53 -7.00 -0.55
CA THR A 129 6.55 -7.90 0.01
C THR A 129 7.27 -8.67 -1.10
N GLY A 130 6.51 -9.32 -2.00
CA GLY A 130 7.11 -10.03 -3.12
C GLY A 130 7.89 -9.14 -4.09
N CYS A 131 7.47 -7.88 -4.28
CA CYS A 131 8.23 -6.91 -5.06
C CYS A 131 9.55 -6.52 -4.39
N ARG A 132 9.55 -6.29 -3.06
CA ARG A 132 10.77 -5.98 -2.29
C ARG A 132 11.79 -7.12 -2.35
N GLU A 133 11.32 -8.36 -2.19
CA GLU A 133 12.18 -9.56 -2.31
C GLU A 133 12.83 -9.66 -3.70
N ARG A 134 12.05 -9.43 -4.76
CA ARG A 134 12.56 -9.42 -6.13
C ARG A 134 13.56 -8.29 -6.37
N VAL A 135 13.30 -7.08 -5.86
CA VAL A 135 14.25 -5.96 -5.95
C VAL A 135 15.57 -6.31 -5.25
N ALA A 136 15.51 -6.89 -4.04
CA ALA A 136 16.72 -7.33 -3.35
C ALA A 136 17.51 -8.38 -4.15
N MET A 137 16.83 -9.32 -4.80
CA MET A 137 17.45 -10.31 -5.68
C MET A 137 18.10 -9.66 -6.91
N ILE A 138 17.41 -8.71 -7.56
CA ILE A 138 17.92 -7.96 -8.72
C ILE A 138 19.20 -7.22 -8.36
N LEU A 139 19.22 -6.51 -7.22
CA LEU A 139 20.40 -5.77 -6.77
C LEU A 139 21.58 -6.69 -6.45
N ARG A 140 21.35 -7.81 -5.75
CA ARG A 140 22.39 -8.83 -5.50
C ARG A 140 22.98 -9.37 -6.80
N ARG A 141 22.13 -9.63 -7.80
CA ARG A 141 22.59 -10.12 -9.12
C ARG A 141 23.41 -9.06 -9.86
N CYS A 142 23.01 -7.78 -9.78
CA CYS A 142 23.77 -6.67 -10.34
C CYS A 142 25.16 -6.55 -9.69
N GLU A 143 25.25 -6.64 -8.37
CA GLU A 143 26.51 -6.59 -7.63
C GLU A 143 27.42 -7.78 -7.98
N GLN A 144 26.85 -8.99 -8.03
CA GLN A 144 27.58 -10.19 -8.45
C GLN A 144 28.14 -10.01 -9.86
N ARG A 145 27.31 -9.58 -10.82
CA ARG A 145 27.76 -9.44 -12.21
C ARG A 145 28.80 -8.35 -12.38
N ARG A 146 28.69 -7.24 -11.63
CA ARG A 146 29.72 -6.20 -11.56
C ARG A 146 31.05 -6.75 -11.04
N ALA A 147 31.02 -7.58 -10.00
CA ALA A 147 32.21 -8.23 -9.47
C ALA A 147 32.84 -9.20 -10.49
N GLU A 148 32.03 -10.01 -11.17
CA GLU A 148 32.49 -10.91 -12.25
C GLU A 148 33.19 -10.15 -13.37
N ILE A 149 32.61 -9.02 -13.83
CA ILE A 149 33.23 -8.16 -14.85
C ILE A 149 34.55 -7.61 -14.34
N ASN A 150 34.58 -7.03 -13.14
CA ASN A 150 35.81 -6.47 -12.57
C ASN A 150 36.93 -7.53 -12.44
N THR A 151 36.60 -8.75 -12.03
CA THR A 151 37.56 -9.86 -11.95
C THR A 151 38.05 -10.28 -13.34
N ALA A 152 37.15 -10.40 -14.33
CA ALA A 152 37.54 -10.73 -15.70
C ALA A 152 38.43 -9.66 -16.34
N THR A 153 38.11 -8.38 -16.10
CA THR A 153 38.91 -7.25 -16.56
C THR A 153 40.29 -7.24 -15.90
N ALA A 154 40.39 -7.51 -14.59
CA ALA A 154 41.68 -7.61 -13.89
C ALA A 154 42.56 -8.74 -14.46
N ALA A 155 41.99 -9.90 -14.74
CA ALA A 155 42.71 -11.02 -15.37
C ALA A 155 43.20 -10.67 -16.78
N ARG A 156 42.44 -9.88 -17.54
CA ARG A 156 42.87 -9.38 -18.86
C ARG A 156 44.00 -8.36 -18.78
N PHE A 157 44.23 -7.72 -17.63
CA PHE A 157 45.35 -6.81 -17.42
C PHE A 157 46.67 -7.49 -17.02
N GLU A 158 46.63 -8.71 -16.45
CA GLU A 158 47.84 -9.46 -16.05
C GLU A 158 48.90 -9.68 -17.14
N PRO A 159 48.56 -9.91 -18.44
CA PRO A 159 49.56 -10.17 -19.47
C PRO A 159 50.23 -8.92 -20.06
N PHE A 160 49.82 -7.70 -19.71
CA PHE A 160 50.34 -6.47 -20.34
C PHE A 160 51.47 -5.82 -19.53
N PRO A 161 52.64 -5.52 -20.13
CA PRO A 161 53.59 -4.59 -19.53
C PRO A 161 52.97 -3.19 -19.46
N ALA A 162 53.39 -2.38 -18.48
CA ALA A 162 52.78 -1.09 -18.17
C ALA A 162 52.83 -0.02 -19.30
N SER A 163 53.43 -0.31 -20.46
CA SER A 163 53.66 0.63 -21.57
C SER A 163 52.69 0.51 -22.75
N ASP A 164 51.68 -0.36 -22.70
CA ASP A 164 50.73 -0.57 -23.82
C ASP A 164 49.37 0.09 -23.53
N ASP A 165 49.32 1.43 -23.65
CA ASP A 165 48.15 2.23 -23.27
C ASP A 165 46.92 1.95 -24.16
N ALA A 166 47.11 1.65 -25.46
CA ALA A 166 46.03 1.41 -26.39
C ALA A 166 45.24 0.11 -26.11
N ASP A 167 45.95 -0.97 -25.78
CA ASP A 167 45.31 -2.25 -25.42
C ASP A 167 44.61 -2.17 -24.06
N ARG A 168 45.15 -1.38 -23.14
CA ARG A 168 44.53 -1.13 -21.83
C ARG A 168 43.24 -0.31 -21.97
N ASP A 169 43.25 0.73 -22.79
CA ASP A 169 42.06 1.52 -23.09
C ASP A 169 40.97 0.67 -23.77
N ALA A 170 41.36 -0.24 -24.67
CA ALA A 170 40.42 -1.18 -25.29
C ALA A 170 39.77 -2.12 -24.27
N VAL A 171 40.54 -2.65 -23.31
CA VAL A 171 40.02 -3.50 -22.23
C VAL A 171 39.10 -2.73 -21.28
N LEU A 172 39.42 -1.47 -20.95
CA LEU A 172 38.55 -0.61 -20.13
C LEU A 172 37.25 -0.26 -20.86
N ALA A 173 37.31 0.04 -22.16
CA ALA A 173 36.14 0.36 -22.96
C ALA A 173 35.16 -0.83 -23.04
N ASP A 174 35.70 -2.05 -23.23
CA ASP A 174 34.91 -3.28 -23.26
C ASP A 174 34.23 -3.55 -21.90
N ALA A 175 35.00 -3.44 -20.81
CA ALA A 175 34.46 -3.57 -19.45
C ALA A 175 33.39 -2.51 -19.12
N HIS A 176 33.58 -1.28 -19.61
CA HIS A 176 32.60 -0.21 -19.46
C HIS A 176 31.29 -0.54 -20.19
N ASN A 177 31.37 -1.04 -21.43
CA ASN A 177 30.19 -1.46 -22.20
C ASN A 177 29.44 -2.58 -21.50
N ASP A 178 30.14 -3.60 -21.00
CA ASP A 178 29.54 -4.70 -20.23
C ASP A 178 28.82 -4.19 -18.98
N LEU A 179 29.44 -3.28 -18.22
CA LEU A 179 28.83 -2.66 -17.04
C LEU A 179 27.57 -1.86 -17.40
N MET A 180 27.60 -1.10 -18.51
CA MET A 180 26.43 -0.34 -18.98
C MET A 180 25.26 -1.26 -19.35
N VAL A 181 25.51 -2.40 -19.99
CA VAL A 181 24.47 -3.40 -20.28
C VAL A 181 23.86 -3.95 -18.98
N VAL A 182 24.70 -4.25 -17.97
CA VAL A 182 24.23 -4.73 -16.66
C VAL A 182 23.38 -3.67 -15.96
N PHE A 183 23.80 -2.41 -15.95
CA PHE A 183 23.06 -1.32 -15.32
C PHE A 183 21.75 -1.01 -16.04
N SER A 184 21.72 -1.03 -17.37
CA SER A 184 20.48 -0.85 -18.14
C SER A 184 19.47 -1.95 -17.81
N THR A 185 19.91 -3.22 -17.92
CA THR A 185 19.06 -4.39 -17.64
C THR A 185 18.53 -4.37 -16.20
N THR A 186 19.39 -4.02 -15.24
CA THR A 186 19.00 -3.89 -13.83
C THR A 186 17.94 -2.80 -13.64
N SER A 187 18.13 -1.64 -14.27
CA SER A 187 17.19 -0.52 -14.20
C SER A 187 15.84 -0.88 -14.81
N GLU A 188 15.81 -1.60 -15.94
CA GLU A 188 14.59 -2.10 -16.57
C GLU A 188 13.83 -3.07 -15.65
N HIS A 189 14.54 -4.01 -15.01
CA HIS A 189 13.92 -4.93 -14.05
C HIS A 189 13.37 -4.22 -12.82
N LEU A 190 14.07 -3.21 -12.30
CA LEU A 190 13.58 -2.36 -11.20
C LEU A 190 12.33 -1.60 -11.64
N ASN A 191 12.35 -0.97 -12.81
CA ASN A 191 11.20 -0.24 -13.37
C ASN A 191 9.98 -1.15 -13.56
N ALA A 192 10.18 -2.41 -13.97
CA ALA A 192 9.11 -3.39 -14.04
C ALA A 192 8.50 -3.71 -12.67
N GLN A 193 9.32 -3.80 -11.60
CA GLN A 193 8.79 -3.94 -10.24
C GLN A 193 8.06 -2.68 -9.79
N THR A 194 8.57 -1.49 -10.10
CA THR A 194 7.91 -0.22 -9.80
C THR A 194 6.54 -0.14 -10.45
N ARG A 195 6.43 -0.55 -11.72
CA ARG A 195 5.15 -0.60 -12.43
C ARG A 195 4.15 -1.54 -11.75
N ARG A 196 4.59 -2.71 -11.28
CA ARG A 196 3.75 -3.65 -10.53
C ARG A 196 3.23 -3.03 -9.22
N VAL A 197 4.06 -2.27 -8.52
CA VAL A 197 3.66 -1.55 -7.30
C VAL A 197 2.63 -0.46 -7.62
N LEU A 198 2.89 0.38 -8.63
CA LEU A 198 1.97 1.46 -9.00
C LEU A 198 0.61 0.92 -9.52
N ASN A 199 0.56 -0.29 -10.08
CA ASN A 199 -0.70 -0.92 -10.48
C ASN A 199 -1.59 -1.33 -9.29
N LEU A 200 -1.10 -1.26 -8.05
CA LEU A 200 -1.90 -1.54 -6.87
C LEU A 200 -2.89 -0.41 -6.53
N ASN A 201 -2.70 0.80 -7.07
CA ASN A 201 -3.56 1.93 -6.79
C ASN A 201 -4.13 2.51 -8.10
N PRO A 202 -5.45 2.71 -8.21
CA PRO A 202 -6.07 3.28 -9.40
C PRO A 202 -5.51 4.64 -9.82
N LEU A 203 -5.10 5.49 -8.86
CA LEU A 203 -4.56 6.83 -9.13
C LEU A 203 -3.21 6.79 -9.85
N THR A 204 -2.45 5.70 -9.71
CA THR A 204 -1.13 5.57 -10.33
C THR A 204 -1.05 4.46 -11.36
N ALA A 205 -2.11 3.65 -11.52
CA ALA A 205 -2.16 2.52 -12.45
C ALA A 205 -1.91 2.95 -13.91
N THR A 206 -2.42 4.12 -14.31
CA THR A 206 -2.27 4.66 -15.67
C THR A 206 -1.13 5.66 -15.81
N THR A 207 -0.53 6.11 -14.70
CA THR A 207 0.53 7.12 -14.71
C THR A 207 1.82 6.52 -15.28
N PRO A 208 2.39 7.07 -16.37
CA PRO A 208 3.69 6.66 -16.87
C PRO A 208 4.78 6.76 -15.79
N LEU A 209 5.77 5.86 -15.83
CA LEU A 209 6.80 5.82 -14.80
C LEU A 209 7.65 7.11 -14.77
N ALA A 210 7.92 7.68 -15.94
CA ALA A 210 8.64 8.95 -16.07
C ALA A 210 7.89 10.11 -15.40
N ASP A 211 6.57 10.17 -15.60
CA ASP A 211 5.72 11.21 -15.00
C ASP A 211 5.63 11.04 -13.49
N PHE A 212 5.47 9.80 -13.02
CA PHE A 212 5.49 9.50 -11.59
C PHE A 212 6.82 9.94 -10.95
N TRP A 213 7.94 9.65 -11.61
CA TRP A 213 9.25 10.10 -11.15
C TRP A 213 9.36 11.63 -11.09
N ALA A 214 8.96 12.33 -12.15
CA ALA A 214 9.01 13.79 -12.21
C ALA A 214 8.16 14.44 -11.10
N GLN A 215 6.94 13.94 -10.89
CA GLN A 215 6.05 14.40 -9.82
C GLN A 215 6.65 14.13 -8.43
N SER A 216 7.23 12.94 -8.23
CA SER A 216 7.83 12.58 -6.95
C SER A 216 9.08 13.39 -6.64
N LYS A 217 9.92 13.68 -7.65
CA LYS A 217 11.12 14.53 -7.53
C LYS A 217 10.76 15.93 -7.04
N ALA A 218 9.65 16.50 -7.53
CA ALA A 218 9.19 17.83 -7.14
C ALA A 218 8.70 17.91 -5.69
N LEU A 219 8.30 16.79 -5.09
CA LEU A 219 7.71 16.72 -3.75
C LEU A 219 8.73 16.43 -2.64
N ILE A 220 9.98 16.13 -2.99
CA ILE A 220 11.03 15.78 -2.03
C ILE A 220 12.13 16.84 -2.06
N PRO A 221 12.21 17.70 -1.02
CA PRO A 221 13.29 18.67 -0.87
C PRO A 221 14.65 17.95 -0.89
N GLY A 222 15.57 18.41 -1.75
CA GLY A 222 16.93 17.85 -1.88
C GLY A 222 17.13 16.80 -2.99
N LEU A 223 16.08 16.43 -3.72
CA LEU A 223 16.22 15.63 -4.96
C LEU A 223 16.28 16.49 -6.23
N SER A 224 15.93 17.79 -6.19
CA SER A 224 15.87 18.65 -7.39
C SER A 224 17.22 19.17 -7.90
N GLU A 225 18.31 19.05 -7.12
CA GLU A 225 19.61 19.68 -7.43
C GLU A 225 20.69 18.71 -7.98
N ALA A 226 20.28 17.57 -8.54
CA ALA A 226 21.16 16.68 -9.31
C ALA A 226 20.62 16.47 -10.72
#